data_AF-A0A1C5FZW0-F1
#
_entry.id   AF-A0A1C5FZW0-F1
#
_cell.length_a   1.000
_cell.length_b   1.000
_cell.length_c   1.000
_cell.angle_alpha   90.00
_cell.angle_beta   90.00
_cell.angle_gamma   90.00
#
_symmetry.space_group_name_H-M   'P 1'
#
loop_
_entity.id
_entity.type
_entity.pdbx_description
1 polymer ?
#
loop_
_entity_poly.entity_id
_entity_poly.type
_entity_poly.pdbx_seq_one_letter_code
_entity_poly.pdbx_strand_id
1 'polypeptide(L)'
;RTRAALLKAAVRRLAQREAEVLAPDEMPRPAGAPPDEADPVAGPADALSLALHRSLTTQRDLLIARYELALEATRRPELREFYDATGRGFREPLEAMMTALGSTEPRRHARSLVAWCEGLMFSCVAGADHDAVPDRAALRTGFEELLRGMLDG
;
A
#
# COMPACT_ATOMS: atom_id res chain seq x y z
N ARG A 1 -20.72 -4.34 -26.34
CA ARG A 1 -20.17 -4.66 -25.00
C ARG A 1 -21.06 -4.02 -23.95
N THR A 2 -21.37 -4.70 -22.83
CA THR A 2 -22.18 -4.10 -21.75
C THR A 2 -21.32 -3.22 -20.84
N ARG A 3 -21.92 -2.25 -20.14
CA ARG A 3 -21.22 -1.40 -19.15
C ARG A 3 -20.54 -2.23 -18.06
N ALA A 4 -21.22 -3.27 -17.57
CA ALA A 4 -20.67 -4.18 -16.56
C ALA A 4 -19.40 -4.91 -17.06
N ALA A 5 -19.38 -5.35 -18.32
CA ALA A 5 -18.20 -5.98 -18.91
C ALA A 5 -17.02 -5.01 -19.03
N LEU A 6 -17.29 -3.73 -19.34
CA LEU A 6 -16.25 -2.70 -19.38
C LEU A 6 -15.67 -2.40 -17.98
N LEU A 7 -16.51 -2.33 -16.95
CA LEU A 7 -16.05 -2.12 -15.57
C LEU A 7 -15.19 -3.29 -15.06
N LYS A 8 -15.59 -4.54 -15.33
CA LYS A 8 -14.79 -5.73 -14.99
C LYS A 8 -13.44 -5.72 -15.72
N ALA A 9 -13.41 -5.29 -16.99
CA ALA A 9 -12.16 -5.14 -17.74
C ALA A 9 -11.28 -4.02 -17.16
N ALA A 10 -11.87 -2.90 -16.73
CA ALA A 10 -11.15 -1.81 -16.08
C ALA A 10 -10.52 -2.23 -14.75
N VAL A 11 -11.26 -2.95 -13.89
CA VAL A 11 -10.72 -3.50 -12.62
C VAL A 11 -9.56 -4.47 -12.89
N ARG A 12 -9.68 -5.33 -13.92
CA ARG A 12 -8.57 -6.22 -14.30
C ARG A 12 -7.34 -5.43 -14.76
N ARG A 13 -7.56 -4.38 -15.56
CA ARG A 13 -6.46 -3.53 -16.04
C ARG A 13 -5.81 -2.74 -14.91
N LEU A 14 -6.59 -2.23 -13.96
CA LEU A 14 -6.09 -1.58 -12.75
C LEU A 14 -5.16 -2.51 -11.99
N ALA A 15 -5.61 -3.73 -11.69
CA ALA A 15 -4.82 -4.68 -10.92
C ALA A 15 -3.53 -5.13 -11.61
N GLN A 16 -3.58 -5.30 -12.93
CA GLN A 16 -2.37 -5.57 -13.71
C GLN A 16 -1.36 -4.42 -13.57
N ARG A 17 -1.84 -3.17 -13.65
CA ARG A 17 -0.99 -1.97 -13.54
C ARG A 17 -0.45 -1.79 -12.12
N GLU A 18 -1.26 -2.07 -11.09
CA GLU A 18 -0.80 -2.07 -9.70
C GLU A 18 0.29 -3.13 -9.47
N ALA A 19 0.12 -4.33 -10.04
CA ALA A 19 1.12 -5.40 -9.94
C ALA A 19 2.43 -5.07 -10.68
N GLU A 20 2.37 -4.39 -11.83
CA GLU A 20 3.55 -3.89 -12.57
C GLU A 20 4.35 -2.87 -11.73
N VAL A 21 3.68 -2.04 -10.92
CA VAL A 21 4.31 -1.03 -10.06
C VAL A 21 4.93 -1.64 -8.79
N LEU A 22 4.31 -2.70 -8.27
CA LEU A 22 4.72 -3.37 -7.04
C LEU A 22 5.58 -4.62 -7.31
N ALA A 23 6.14 -4.73 -8.52
CA ALA A 23 7.04 -5.82 -8.89
C ALA A 23 8.25 -5.85 -7.93
N PRO A 24 8.54 -7.02 -7.31
CA PRO A 24 9.59 -7.17 -6.29
C PRO A 24 10.98 -6.69 -6.71
N ASP A 25 11.23 -6.68 -8.02
CA ASP A 25 12.52 -6.33 -8.63
C ASP A 25 12.90 -4.85 -8.43
N GLU A 26 11.92 -3.99 -8.09
CA GLU A 26 12.12 -2.56 -7.87
C GLU A 26 12.14 -2.16 -6.39
N MET A 27 11.95 -3.11 -5.47
CA MET A 27 12.04 -2.86 -4.03
C MET A 27 13.51 -2.86 -3.61
N PRO A 28 14.00 -1.82 -2.89
CA PRO A 28 15.36 -1.79 -2.41
C PRO A 28 15.65 -3.05 -1.59
N ARG A 29 16.68 -3.82 -1.97
CA ARG A 29 17.26 -4.79 -1.03
C ARG A 29 17.78 -4.00 0.17
N PRO A 30 17.56 -4.45 1.42
CA PRO A 30 18.17 -3.81 2.57
C PRO A 30 19.68 -3.74 2.36
N ALA A 31 20.21 -2.54 2.33
CA ALA A 31 21.62 -2.30 2.07
C ALA A 31 22.45 -2.71 3.30
N GLY A 32 23.13 -3.86 3.19
CA GLY A 32 24.50 -4.10 3.66
C GLY A 32 24.91 -3.66 5.08
N ALA A 33 24.03 -3.67 6.07
CA ALA A 33 24.44 -3.62 7.47
C ALA A 33 24.71 -5.05 7.98
N PRO A 34 25.75 -5.29 8.80
CA PRO A 34 25.97 -6.59 9.43
C PRO A 34 24.71 -6.99 10.23
N PRO A 35 24.27 -8.27 10.16
CA PRO A 35 22.98 -8.71 10.69
C PRO A 35 22.74 -8.43 12.18
N ASP A 36 23.81 -8.21 12.96
CA ASP A 36 23.73 -7.98 14.41
C ASP A 36 23.58 -6.50 14.84
N GLU A 37 23.66 -5.52 13.93
CA GLU A 37 23.62 -4.08 14.29
C GLU A 37 22.56 -3.25 13.53
N ALA A 38 21.82 -3.84 12.59
CA ALA A 38 20.83 -3.12 11.80
C ALA A 38 19.50 -2.97 12.54
N ASP A 39 18.98 -1.74 12.67
CA ASP A 39 17.59 -1.51 13.11
C ASP A 39 16.63 -2.34 12.24
N PRO A 40 15.89 -3.32 12.80
CA PRO A 40 15.03 -4.22 12.03
C PRO A 40 13.91 -3.48 11.30
N VAL A 41 13.56 -2.27 11.74
CA VAL A 41 12.50 -1.44 11.16
C VAL A 41 12.99 -0.63 9.95
N ALA A 42 14.29 -0.32 9.87
CA ALA A 42 14.82 0.61 8.86
C ALA A 42 14.62 0.13 7.42
N GLY A 43 14.87 -1.16 7.16
CA GLY A 43 14.67 -1.77 5.84
C GLY A 43 13.20 -1.72 5.39
N PRO A 44 12.26 -2.27 6.18
CA PRO A 44 10.83 -2.17 5.90
C PRO A 44 10.32 -0.73 5.74
N ALA A 45 10.75 0.20 6.60
CA ALA A 45 10.33 1.59 6.51
C ALA A 45 10.82 2.25 5.21
N ASP A 46 12.05 1.98 4.78
CA ASP A 46 12.58 2.48 3.52
C ASP A 46 11.80 1.95 2.31
N ALA A 47 11.55 0.64 2.29
CA ALA A 47 10.74 -0.04 1.28
C ALA A 47 9.32 0.51 1.18
N LEU A 48 8.62 0.62 2.31
CA LEU A 48 7.25 1.15 2.38
C LEU A 48 7.18 2.63 2.00
N SER A 49 8.16 3.44 2.42
CA SER A 49 8.23 4.87 2.07
C SER A 49 8.36 5.07 0.57
N LEU A 50 9.17 4.26 -0.11
CA LEU A 50 9.34 4.32 -1.56
C LEU A 50 8.05 3.94 -2.28
N ALA A 51 7.41 2.85 -1.86
CA ALA A 51 6.16 2.39 -2.45
C ALA A 51 5.05 3.46 -2.31
N LEU A 52 4.87 4.01 -1.12
CA LEU A 52 3.85 5.04 -0.86
C LEU A 52 4.14 6.35 -1.60
N HIS A 53 5.40 6.78 -1.65
CA HIS A 53 5.79 7.96 -2.43
C HIS A 53 5.46 7.80 -3.91
N ARG A 54 5.79 6.64 -4.51
CA ARG A 54 5.49 6.36 -5.93
C ARG A 54 3.99 6.41 -6.19
N SER A 55 3.17 5.83 -5.30
CA SER A 55 1.70 5.90 -5.36
C SER A 55 1.18 7.33 -5.36
N LEU A 56 1.74 8.19 -4.51
CA LEU A 56 1.30 9.58 -4.35
C LEU A 56 1.75 10.52 -5.49
N THR A 57 2.85 10.18 -6.16
CA THR A 57 3.50 11.04 -7.15
C THR A 57 3.42 10.47 -8.56
N THR A 58 4.21 9.43 -8.87
CA THR A 58 4.37 8.89 -10.22
C THR A 58 3.15 8.08 -10.67
N GLN A 59 2.39 7.52 -9.73
CA GLN A 59 1.23 6.66 -9.98
C GLN A 59 -0.08 7.31 -9.53
N ARG A 60 -0.10 8.63 -9.41
CA ARG A 60 -1.26 9.38 -8.91
C ARG A 60 -2.55 9.08 -9.69
N ASP A 61 -2.46 9.01 -11.02
CA ASP A 61 -3.62 8.68 -11.87
C ASP A 61 -4.15 7.26 -11.63
N LEU A 62 -3.24 6.31 -11.33
CA LEU A 62 -3.59 4.93 -11.01
C LEU A 62 -4.33 4.86 -9.66
N LEU A 63 -3.88 5.64 -8.69
CA LEU A 63 -4.50 5.76 -7.37
C LEU A 63 -5.89 6.42 -7.46
N ILE A 64 -6.06 7.45 -8.29
CA ILE A 64 -7.38 8.04 -8.58
C ILE A 64 -8.31 6.99 -9.21
N ALA A 65 -7.84 6.26 -10.22
CA ALA A 65 -8.62 5.21 -10.86
C ALA A 65 -9.04 4.11 -9.89
N ARG A 66 -8.17 3.75 -8.93
CA ARG A 66 -8.49 2.82 -7.83
C ARG A 66 -9.65 3.34 -6.99
N TYR A 67 -9.62 4.60 -6.55
CA TYR A 67 -10.70 5.18 -5.74
C TYR A 67 -12.03 5.25 -6.51
N GLU A 68 -12.00 5.68 -7.77
CA GLU A 68 -13.21 5.72 -8.61
C GLU A 68 -13.83 4.34 -8.80
N LEU A 69 -13.01 3.31 -9.07
CA LEU A 69 -13.47 1.94 -9.23
C LEU A 69 -13.94 1.31 -7.90
N ALA A 70 -13.28 1.63 -6.78
CA ALA A 70 -13.71 1.21 -5.45
C ALA A 70 -15.09 1.78 -5.12
N LEU A 71 -15.31 3.07 -5.37
CA LEU A 71 -16.60 3.75 -5.16
C LEU A 71 -17.68 3.21 -6.12
N GLU A 72 -17.36 2.85 -7.35
CA GLU A 72 -18.33 2.22 -8.25
C GLU A 72 -18.68 0.79 -7.81
N ALA A 73 -17.72 0.05 -7.26
CA ALA A 73 -17.93 -1.30 -6.76
C ALA A 73 -18.89 -1.33 -5.55
N THR A 74 -18.91 -0.30 -4.70
CA THR A 74 -19.88 -0.24 -3.57
C THR A 74 -21.33 -0.15 -4.06
N ARG A 75 -21.56 0.34 -5.28
CA ARG A 75 -22.90 0.47 -5.89
C ARG A 75 -23.31 -0.76 -6.72
N ARG A 76 -22.43 -1.76 -6.87
CA ARG A 76 -22.63 -2.91 -7.76
C ARG A 76 -22.08 -4.21 -7.13
N PRO A 77 -22.93 -5.03 -6.48
CA PRO A 77 -22.47 -6.25 -5.79
C PRO A 77 -21.63 -7.20 -6.66
N GLU A 78 -22.04 -7.42 -7.92
CA GLU A 78 -21.28 -8.26 -8.86
C GLU A 78 -19.87 -7.73 -9.19
N LEU A 79 -19.68 -6.41 -9.12
CA LEU A 79 -18.37 -5.79 -9.29
C LEU A 79 -17.57 -5.82 -7.99
N ARG A 80 -18.25 -5.74 -6.84
CA ARG A 80 -17.64 -5.81 -5.51
C ARG A 80 -16.88 -7.11 -5.28
N GLU A 81 -17.52 -8.24 -5.56
CA GLU A 81 -16.89 -9.56 -5.42
C GLU A 81 -15.61 -9.67 -6.26
N PHE A 82 -15.67 -9.17 -7.51
CA PHE A 82 -14.54 -9.17 -8.42
C PHE A 82 -13.42 -8.23 -7.98
N TYR A 83 -13.76 -7.03 -7.52
CA TYR A 83 -12.81 -6.04 -6.98
C TYR A 83 -12.09 -6.60 -5.75
N ASP A 84 -12.84 -7.15 -4.80
CA ASP A 84 -12.28 -7.74 -3.59
C ASP A 84 -11.36 -8.92 -3.91
N ALA A 85 -11.76 -9.78 -4.86
CA ALA A 85 -10.93 -10.90 -5.29
C ALA A 85 -9.58 -10.47 -5.86
N THR A 86 -9.59 -9.38 -6.60
CA THR A 86 -8.41 -8.84 -7.26
C THR A 86 -7.47 -8.13 -6.27
N GLY A 87 -8.01 -7.51 -5.21
CA GLY A 87 -7.24 -6.79 -4.21
C GLY A 87 -6.62 -7.64 -3.07
N ARG A 88 -6.86 -8.96 -3.02
CA ARG A 88 -6.39 -9.81 -1.90
C ARG A 88 -4.87 -9.98 -1.81
N GLY A 89 -4.16 -9.95 -2.93
CA GLY A 89 -2.73 -10.31 -3.01
C GLY A 89 -1.78 -9.41 -2.20
N PHE A 90 -2.22 -8.22 -1.77
CA PHE A 90 -1.37 -7.28 -1.05
C PHE A 90 -1.27 -7.51 0.46
N ARG A 91 -2.20 -8.28 1.06
CA ARG A 91 -2.24 -8.42 2.52
C ARG A 91 -1.27 -9.46 3.06
N GLU A 92 -1.08 -10.56 2.33
CA GLU A 92 -0.22 -11.68 2.74
C GLU A 92 1.25 -11.26 2.91
N PRO A 93 1.86 -10.47 1.99
CA PRO A 93 3.24 -10.01 2.17
C PRO A 93 3.43 -9.11 3.41
N LEU A 94 2.44 -8.26 3.73
CA LEU A 94 2.51 -7.38 4.89
C LEU A 94 2.35 -8.17 6.20
N GLU A 95 1.51 -9.20 6.24
CA GLU A 95 1.41 -10.10 7.39
C GLU A 95 2.70 -10.89 7.61
N ALA A 96 3.32 -11.39 6.53
CA ALA A 96 4.62 -12.06 6.59
C ALA A 96 5.72 -11.11 7.08
N MET A 97 5.76 -9.87 6.59
CA MET A 97 6.68 -8.83 7.05
C MET A 97 6.50 -8.54 8.55
N MET A 98 5.26 -8.34 9.02
CA MET A 98 4.99 -8.13 10.45
C MET A 98 5.43 -9.32 11.31
N THR A 99 5.23 -10.54 10.82
CA THR A 99 5.68 -11.76 11.49
C THR A 99 7.21 -11.81 11.59
N ALA A 100 7.91 -11.48 10.51
CA ALA A 100 9.38 -11.43 10.49
C ALA A 100 9.95 -10.34 11.42
N LEU A 101 9.20 -9.26 11.65
CA LEU A 101 9.55 -8.20 12.59
C LEU A 101 9.24 -8.54 14.07
N GLY A 102 8.70 -9.73 14.35
CA GLY A 102 8.41 -10.17 15.72
C GLY A 102 7.09 -9.64 16.28
N SER A 103 6.18 -9.14 15.44
CA SER A 103 4.86 -8.69 15.87
C SER A 103 4.09 -9.80 16.60
N THR A 104 3.55 -9.48 17.78
CA THR A 104 2.66 -10.36 18.54
C THR A 104 1.33 -10.61 17.83
N GLU A 105 0.88 -9.65 17.01
CA GLU A 105 -0.43 -9.68 16.34
C GLU A 105 -0.35 -9.31 14.84
N PRO A 106 0.36 -10.12 14.01
CA PRO A 106 0.76 -9.74 12.65
C PRO A 106 -0.38 -9.31 11.73
N ARG A 107 -1.51 -10.03 11.79
CA ARG A 107 -2.72 -9.72 10.99
C ARG A 107 -3.30 -8.35 11.33
N ARG A 108 -3.38 -8.04 12.62
CA ARG A 108 -3.93 -6.78 13.11
C ARG A 108 -3.01 -5.62 12.74
N HIS A 109 -1.71 -5.79 12.92
CA HIS A 109 -0.71 -4.77 12.58
C HIS A 109 -0.64 -4.52 11.06
N ALA A 110 -0.64 -5.57 10.24
CA ALA A 110 -0.70 -5.42 8.78
C ALA A 110 -1.97 -4.67 8.33
N ARG A 111 -3.13 -4.98 8.92
CA ARG A 111 -4.39 -4.24 8.63
C ARG A 111 -4.29 -2.77 9.03
N SER A 112 -3.69 -2.47 10.18
CA SER A 112 -3.54 -1.11 10.69
C SER A 112 -2.57 -0.29 9.83
N LEU A 113 -1.48 -0.90 9.39
CA LEU A 113 -0.53 -0.30 8.45
C LEU A 113 -1.22 0.06 7.12
N VAL A 114 -2.00 -0.86 6.54
CA VAL A 114 -2.77 -0.59 5.32
C VAL A 114 -3.76 0.56 5.53
N ALA A 115 -4.46 0.60 6.67
CA ALA A 115 -5.42 1.65 6.97
C ALA A 115 -4.74 3.03 7.07
N TRP A 116 -3.55 3.10 7.67
CA TRP A 116 -2.76 4.33 7.72
C TRP A 116 -2.31 4.79 6.32
N CYS A 117 -1.78 3.88 5.50
CA CYS A 117 -1.40 4.18 4.12
C CYS A 117 -2.60 4.69 3.29
N GLU A 118 -3.75 4.02 3.38
CA GLU A 118 -4.97 4.41 2.67
C GLU A 118 -5.48 5.78 3.13
N GLY A 119 -5.37 6.12 4.41
CA GLY A 119 -5.70 7.44 4.93
C GLY A 119 -4.82 8.54 4.33
N LEU A 120 -3.51 8.32 4.28
CA LEU A 120 -2.57 9.28 3.68
C LEU A 120 -2.78 9.42 2.18
N MET A 121 -2.93 8.29 1.47
CA MET A 121 -3.24 8.26 0.04
C MET A 121 -4.50 9.05 -0.27
N PHE A 122 -5.57 8.85 0.50
CA PHE A 122 -6.81 9.60 0.31
C PHE A 122 -6.60 11.09 0.59
N SER A 123 -5.97 11.46 1.71
CA SER A 123 -5.78 12.87 2.07
C SER A 123 -5.03 13.65 0.99
N CYS A 124 -3.96 13.04 0.45
CA CYS A 124 -3.12 13.66 -0.57
C CYS A 124 -3.69 13.59 -2.00
N VAL A 125 -4.61 12.67 -2.29
CA VAL A 125 -5.18 12.52 -3.65
C VAL A 125 -6.51 13.23 -3.82
N ALA A 126 -7.37 13.14 -2.81
CA ALA A 126 -8.75 13.62 -2.87
C ALA A 126 -9.16 14.48 -1.66
N GLY A 127 -8.30 14.58 -0.64
CA GLY A 127 -8.57 15.28 0.62
C GLY A 127 -7.94 16.66 0.72
N ALA A 128 -7.83 17.14 1.97
CA ALA A 128 -7.37 18.49 2.27
C ALA A 128 -5.88 18.71 1.95
N ASP A 129 -5.06 17.66 1.99
CA ASP A 129 -3.60 17.74 1.81
C ASP A 129 -3.18 17.53 0.34
N HIS A 130 -4.08 17.79 -0.62
CA HIS A 130 -3.84 17.53 -2.04
C HIS A 130 -2.64 18.28 -2.63
N ASP A 131 -2.25 19.41 -2.04
CA ASP A 131 -1.11 20.27 -2.38
C ASP A 131 0.11 20.05 -1.45
N ALA A 132 -0.02 19.19 -0.44
CA ALA A 132 0.99 18.94 0.59
C ALA A 132 1.43 17.46 0.59
N VAL A 133 1.74 16.91 -0.58
CA VAL A 133 2.24 15.53 -0.71
C VAL A 133 3.59 15.39 0.04
N PRO A 134 3.70 14.50 1.05
CA PRO A 134 4.94 14.34 1.80
C PRO A 134 6.09 13.83 0.92
N ASP A 135 7.30 14.32 1.18
CA ASP A 135 8.49 13.75 0.57
C ASP A 135 8.84 12.37 1.15
N ARG A 136 9.78 11.68 0.51
CA ARG A 136 10.13 10.30 0.89
C ARG A 136 10.71 10.23 2.30
N ALA A 137 11.46 11.25 2.73
CA ALA A 137 12.09 11.25 4.04
C ALA A 137 11.03 11.33 5.15
N ALA A 138 10.05 12.23 4.99
CA ALA A 138 8.90 12.35 5.88
C ALA A 138 8.08 11.05 5.95
N LEU A 139 7.83 10.41 4.81
CA LEU A 139 7.15 9.12 4.77
C LEU A 139 7.93 8.02 5.51
N ARG A 140 9.25 7.98 5.33
CA ARG A 140 10.11 7.01 6.02
C ARG A 140 10.06 7.21 7.53
N THR A 141 10.17 8.44 8.01
CA THR A 141 10.02 8.77 9.44
C THR A 141 8.66 8.28 9.98
N GLY A 142 7.56 8.56 9.27
CA GLY A 142 6.24 8.10 9.67
C GLY A 142 6.11 6.57 9.73
N PHE A 143 6.70 5.84 8.77
CA PHE A 143 6.72 4.38 8.82
C PHE A 143 7.56 3.84 9.98
N GLU A 144 8.72 4.43 10.25
CA GLU A 144 9.55 4.02 11.37
C GLU A 144 8.84 4.21 12.71
N GLU A 145 8.21 5.37 12.94
CA GLU A 145 7.42 5.66 14.13
C GLU A 145 6.25 4.68 14.29
N LEU A 146 5.51 4.44 13.20
CA LEU A 146 4.37 3.55 13.17
C LEU A 146 4.76 2.09 13.47
N LEU A 147 5.84 1.61 12.84
CA LEU A 147 6.32 0.24 13.03
C LEU A 147 6.85 0.02 14.44
N ARG A 148 7.66 0.93 14.99
CA ARG A 148 8.12 0.84 16.39
C ARG A 148 6.93 0.81 17.35
N GLY A 149 5.98 1.73 17.18
CA GLY A 149 4.78 1.77 18.02
C GLY A 149 3.91 0.50 17.95
N MET A 150 3.93 -0.25 16.85
CA MET A 150 3.26 -1.55 16.75
C MET A 150 4.04 -2.70 17.39
N LEU A 151 5.38 -2.63 17.39
CA LEU A 151 6.25 -3.72 17.81
C LEU A 151 6.65 -3.63 19.29
N ASP A 152 6.59 -2.44 19.89
CA ASP A 152 6.93 -2.19 21.31
C ASP A 152 5.83 -2.61 22.32
N GLY A 153 4.81 -3.36 21.85
CA GLY A 153 3.62 -3.76 22.62
C GLY A 153 3.69 -5.13 23.28
#